data_AF-A0A9E6JXP6-F1
#
_entry.id   AF-A0A9E6JXP6-F1
#
_cell.length_a   1.000
_cell.length_b   1.000
_cell.length_c   1.000
_cell.angle_alpha   90.00
_cell.angle_beta   90.00
_cell.angle_gamma   90.00
#
_symmetry.space_group_name_H-M   'P 1'
#
loop_
_entity.id
_entity.type
_entity.pdbx_description
1 polymer ?
#
loop_
_entity_poly.entity_id
_entity_poly.type
_entity_poly.pdbx_seq_one_letter_code
_entity_poly.pdbx_strand_id
1 'polypeptide(L)'
;MSLIRRIFKGVVGHYSYENSYLTQLIEEEKKHQYLKELIEISDRIIEKNPNFIDEVKKSETGCWMDQLYGTHKCPICDFIDDCPIKLESDWQDFLKEQAALRQAQSEQYASNEQNSSKAS
;
A
#
# COMPACT_ATOMS: atom_id res chain seq x y z
N MET A 1 -18.86 -23.08 -31.96
CA MET A 1 -17.73 -22.12 -31.79
C MET A 1 -16.51 -22.90 -31.32
N SER A 2 -15.42 -22.89 -32.09
CA SER A 2 -14.22 -23.74 -31.83
C SER A 2 -13.54 -23.38 -30.50
N LEU A 3 -13.17 -24.40 -29.72
CA LEU A 3 -12.49 -24.31 -28.42
C LEU A 3 -11.19 -23.48 -28.52
N ILE A 4 -10.46 -23.64 -29.63
CA ILE A 4 -9.21 -22.94 -29.94
C ILE A 4 -9.43 -21.43 -30.03
N ARG A 5 -10.56 -21.01 -30.61
CA ARG A 5 -10.91 -19.58 -30.76
C ARG A 5 -11.25 -18.92 -29.43
N ARG A 6 -11.71 -19.71 -28.44
CA ARG A 6 -11.95 -19.24 -27.07
C ARG A 6 -10.65 -19.05 -26.30
N ILE A 7 -9.73 -20.00 -26.42
CA ILE A 7 -8.40 -19.94 -25.79
C ILE A 7 -7.61 -18.73 -26.35
N PHE A 8 -7.56 -18.57 -27.67
CA PHE A 8 -6.88 -17.42 -28.29
C PHE A 8 -7.46 -16.08 -27.85
N LYS A 9 -8.79 -15.95 -27.76
CA LYS A 9 -9.42 -14.72 -27.26
C LYS A 9 -9.10 -14.45 -25.79
N GLY A 10 -9.03 -15.48 -24.96
CA GLY A 10 -8.64 -15.36 -23.56
C GLY A 10 -7.20 -14.89 -23.40
N VAL A 11 -6.26 -15.49 -24.15
CA VAL A 11 -4.84 -15.13 -24.09
C VAL A 11 -4.59 -13.71 -24.61
N VAL A 12 -5.21 -13.33 -25.74
CA VAL A 12 -5.09 -11.97 -26.29
C VAL A 12 -5.72 -10.93 -25.36
N GLY A 13 -6.86 -11.25 -24.73
CA GLY A 13 -7.49 -10.37 -23.74
C GLY A 13 -6.63 -10.17 -22.51
N HIS A 14 -6.01 -11.23 -21.99
CA HIS A 14 -5.09 -11.16 -20.85
C HIS A 14 -3.84 -10.33 -21.17
N TYR A 15 -3.23 -10.58 -22.33
CA TYR A 15 -2.04 -9.85 -22.77
C TYR A 15 -2.34 -8.35 -22.99
N SER A 16 -3.52 -8.03 -23.54
CA SER A 16 -3.99 -6.65 -23.69
C SER A 16 -4.17 -5.95 -22.34
N TYR A 17 -4.70 -6.66 -21.34
CA TYR A 17 -4.92 -6.12 -19.99
C TYR A 17 -3.58 -5.85 -19.29
N GLU A 18 -2.68 -6.82 -19.29
CA GLU A 18 -1.33 -6.68 -18.71
C GLU A 18 -0.58 -5.52 -19.37
N ASN A 19 -0.65 -5.39 -20.69
CA ASN A 19 0.02 -4.30 -21.40
C ASN A 19 -0.59 -2.93 -21.06
N SER A 20 -1.91 -2.81 -20.93
CA SER A 20 -2.55 -1.56 -20.51
C SER A 20 -2.20 -1.18 -19.06
N TYR A 21 -2.13 -2.17 -18.18
CA TYR A 21 -1.81 -1.98 -16.77
C TYR A 21 -0.35 -1.56 -16.58
N LEU A 22 0.58 -2.23 -17.25
CA LEU A 22 1.99 -1.85 -17.25
C LEU A 22 2.21 -0.45 -17.84
N THR A 23 1.44 -0.08 -18.87
CA THR A 23 1.51 1.27 -19.45
C THR A 23 1.07 2.33 -18.44
N GLN A 24 -0.01 2.08 -17.69
CA GLN A 24 -0.47 2.98 -16.62
C GLN A 24 0.56 3.12 -15.50
N LEU A 25 1.17 2.02 -15.05
CA LEU A 25 2.26 2.04 -14.06
C LEU A 25 3.45 2.90 -14.53
N ILE A 26 3.85 2.76 -15.80
CA ILE A 26 4.94 3.56 -16.38
C ILE A 26 4.56 5.04 -16.45
N GLU A 27 3.31 5.37 -16.74
CA GLU A 27 2.82 6.75 -16.79
C GLU A 27 2.72 7.39 -15.40
N GLU A 28 2.25 6.66 -14.40
CA GLU A 28 2.27 7.11 -13.00
C GLU A 28 3.70 7.30 -12.50
N GLU A 29 4.60 6.37 -12.81
CA GLU A 29 6.02 6.49 -12.46
C GLU A 29 6.65 7.74 -13.10
N LYS A 30 6.38 8.01 -14.39
CA LYS A 30 6.86 9.24 -15.05
C LYS A 30 6.33 10.50 -14.38
N LYS A 31 5.10 10.47 -13.88
CA LYS A 31 4.45 11.60 -13.22
C LYS A 31 5.00 11.83 -11.81
N HIS A 32 5.27 10.77 -11.08
CA HIS A 32 5.61 10.83 -9.66
C HIS A 32 7.11 10.67 -9.37
N GLN A 33 7.92 10.24 -10.34
CA GLN A 33 9.37 10.14 -10.30
C GLN A 33 9.94 9.28 -9.15
N TYR A 34 9.18 8.31 -8.63
CA TYR A 34 9.58 7.53 -7.47
C TYR A 34 10.87 6.73 -7.69
N LEU A 35 11.01 6.09 -8.86
CA LEU A 35 12.19 5.33 -9.23
C LEU A 35 13.41 6.23 -9.38
N LYS A 36 13.22 7.43 -9.95
CA LYS A 36 14.28 8.41 -10.12
C LYS A 36 14.79 8.91 -8.78
N GLU A 37 13.89 9.26 -7.86
CA GLU A 37 14.27 9.66 -6.50
C GLU A 37 15.02 8.55 -5.76
N LEU A 38 14.57 7.29 -5.89
CA LEU A 38 15.26 6.15 -5.29
C LEU A 38 16.66 5.93 -5.85
N ILE A 39 16.85 6.08 -7.17
CA ILE A 39 18.17 5.99 -7.80
C ILE A 39 19.08 7.11 -7.26
N GLU A 40 18.60 8.36 -7.22
CA GLU A 40 19.41 9.50 -6.73
C GLU A 40 19.77 9.39 -5.24
N ILE A 41 18.90 8.80 -4.43
CA ILE A 41 19.22 8.50 -3.02
C ILE A 41 20.26 7.38 -2.95
N SER A 42 20.07 6.30 -3.72
CA SER A 42 21.01 5.18 -3.77
C SER A 42 22.41 5.60 -4.20
N ASP A 43 22.51 6.42 -5.24
CA ASP A 43 23.78 6.94 -5.74
C ASP A 43 24.50 7.77 -4.66
N ARG A 44 23.78 8.66 -3.96
CA ARG A 44 24.36 9.45 -2.85
C ARG A 44 24.83 8.58 -1.68
N ILE A 45 24.14 7.48 -1.41
CA ILE A 45 24.52 6.54 -0.36
C ILE A 45 25.80 5.79 -0.74
N ILE A 46 25.85 5.25 -1.97
CA ILE A 46 26.98 4.49 -2.50
C ILE A 46 28.21 5.38 -2.68
N GLU A 47 28.04 6.63 -3.12
CA GLU A 47 29.13 7.60 -3.25
C GLU A 47 29.81 7.89 -1.90
N LYS A 48 29.02 7.94 -0.82
CA LYS A 48 29.54 8.16 0.55
C LYS A 48 30.14 6.90 1.15
N ASN A 49 29.56 5.74 0.88
CA ASN A 49 30.06 4.45 1.33
C ASN A 49 29.70 3.37 0.31
N PRO A 50 30.66 2.93 -0.52
CA PRO A 50 30.44 1.90 -1.53
C PRO A 50 29.99 0.55 -0.95
N ASN A 51 30.33 0.28 0.32
CA ASN A 51 29.99 -0.95 1.01
C ASN A 51 28.73 -0.82 1.88
N PHE A 52 28.00 0.29 1.78
CA PHE A 52 26.87 0.59 2.67
C PHE A 52 25.88 -0.58 2.77
N ILE A 53 25.51 -1.18 1.64
CA ILE A 53 24.54 -2.28 1.59
C ILE A 53 25.04 -3.51 2.38
N ASP A 54 26.34 -3.79 2.33
CA ASP A 54 26.94 -4.95 3.02
C ASP A 54 27.07 -4.73 4.54
N GLU A 55 27.14 -3.47 4.96
CA GLU A 55 27.28 -3.07 6.36
C GLU A 55 25.91 -2.89 7.06
N VAL A 56 24.83 -2.82 6.29
CA VAL A 56 23.47 -2.62 6.77
C VAL A 56 22.96 -3.86 7.52
N LYS A 57 22.90 -3.75 8.86
CA LYS A 57 22.37 -4.80 9.76
C LYS A 57 20.87 -4.89 9.66
N LYS A 58 20.30 -6.12 9.64
CA LYS A 58 18.84 -6.39 9.61
C LYS A 58 18.01 -5.38 10.40
N SER A 59 17.02 -4.78 9.74
CA SER A 59 16.05 -3.87 10.34
C SER A 59 15.27 -4.53 11.49
N GLU A 60 15.06 -3.75 12.56
CA GLU A 60 14.17 -4.14 13.68
C GLU A 60 12.69 -4.17 13.26
N THR A 61 12.31 -3.35 12.27
CA THR A 61 10.94 -3.25 11.74
C THR A 61 10.68 -4.19 10.56
N GLY A 62 11.71 -4.88 10.07
CA GLY A 62 11.64 -5.71 8.86
C GLY A 62 11.49 -4.92 7.55
N CYS A 63 11.43 -3.58 7.59
CA CYS A 63 11.30 -2.75 6.40
C CYS A 63 12.67 -2.31 5.86
N TRP A 64 13.00 -2.76 4.65
CA TRP A 64 14.23 -2.36 3.95
C TRP A 64 14.25 -0.89 3.50
N MET A 65 13.08 -0.31 3.21
CA MET A 65 13.00 1.08 2.74
C MET A 65 13.29 2.09 3.84
N ASP A 66 12.80 1.82 5.05
CA ASP A 66 13.13 2.59 6.24
C ASP A 66 14.64 2.50 6.54
N GLN A 67 15.17 1.29 6.46
CA GLN A 67 16.55 0.98 6.81
C GLN A 67 17.58 1.57 5.84
N LEU A 68 17.33 1.47 4.53
CA LEU A 68 18.25 1.99 3.52
C LEU A 68 18.02 3.46 3.20
N TYR A 69 16.76 3.87 3.13
CA TYR A 69 16.39 5.16 2.55
C TYR A 69 15.73 6.10 3.55
N GLY A 70 15.52 5.67 4.80
CA GLY A 70 14.88 6.48 5.84
C GLY A 70 13.43 6.83 5.54
N THR A 71 12.76 6.01 4.71
CA THR A 71 11.40 6.28 4.26
C THR A 71 10.50 5.07 4.41
N HIS A 72 9.28 5.31 4.87
CA HIS A 72 8.23 4.29 4.94
C HIS A 72 7.39 4.23 3.67
N LYS A 73 7.62 5.16 2.73
CA LYS A 73 6.92 5.20 1.46
C LYS A 73 7.63 4.29 0.45
N CYS A 74 7.03 3.14 0.20
CA CYS A 74 7.50 2.18 -0.79
C CYS A 74 6.42 1.93 -1.85
N PRO A 75 6.63 2.34 -3.11
CA PRO A 75 5.69 2.04 -4.20
C PRO A 75 5.49 0.54 -4.41
N ILE A 76 6.49 -0.28 -4.03
CA ILE A 76 6.43 -1.74 -4.15
C ILE A 76 5.57 -2.36 -3.04
N CYS A 77 5.47 -1.73 -1.86
CA CYS A 77 4.70 -2.27 -0.74
C CYS A 77 3.19 -2.25 -0.97
N ASP A 78 2.70 -1.43 -1.89
CA ASP A 78 1.31 -1.54 -2.35
C ASP A 78 1.03 -2.90 -3.00
N PHE A 79 2.05 -3.52 -3.61
CA PHE A 79 1.95 -4.80 -4.34
C PHE A 79 2.39 -6.03 -3.53
N ILE A 80 2.81 -5.88 -2.27
CA ILE A 80 3.25 -6.99 -1.41
C ILE A 80 2.37 -7.03 -0.16
N ASP A 81 1.61 -8.12 0.01
CA ASP A 81 0.66 -8.29 1.12
C ASP A 81 1.35 -8.42 2.49
N ASP A 82 2.54 -9.00 2.55
CA ASP A 82 3.31 -9.20 3.79
C ASP A 82 4.24 -8.02 4.15
N CYS A 83 3.93 -6.80 3.71
CA CYS A 83 4.71 -5.64 4.14
C CYS A 83 4.38 -5.28 5.60
N PRO A 84 5.35 -5.32 6.54
CA PRO A 84 5.07 -5.10 7.96
C PRO A 84 4.57 -3.67 8.27
N ILE A 85 5.03 -2.66 7.51
CA ILE A 85 4.58 -1.28 7.69
C ILE A 85 3.14 -1.10 7.19
N LYS A 86 2.80 -1.68 6.03
CA LYS A 86 1.45 -1.62 5.47
C LYS A 86 0.45 -2.30 6.40
N LEU A 87 0.79 -3.48 6.89
CA LEU A 87 -0.05 -4.23 7.81
C LEU A 87 -0.35 -3.47 9.11
N GLU A 88 0.67 -2.81 9.69
CA GLU A 88 0.48 -1.96 10.87
C GLU A 88 -0.39 -0.73 10.55
N SER A 89 -0.16 -0.08 9.42
CA SER A 89 -0.98 1.07 8.99
C SER A 89 -2.45 0.68 8.81
N ASP A 90 -2.72 -0.42 8.08
CA ASP A 90 -4.05 -0.94 7.83
C ASP A 90 -4.75 -1.31 9.15
N TRP A 91 -4.01 -1.88 10.09
CA TRP A 91 -4.51 -2.20 11.42
C TRP A 91 -4.90 -0.95 12.23
N GLN A 92 -4.06 0.09 12.22
CA GLN A 92 -4.38 1.37 12.89
C GLN A 92 -5.62 2.03 12.30
N ASP A 93 -5.79 1.98 10.99
CA ASP A 93 -6.95 2.55 10.31
C ASP A 93 -8.23 1.76 10.63
N PHE A 94 -8.17 0.43 10.66
CA PHE A 94 -9.26 -0.41 11.15
C PHE A 94 -9.66 -0.06 12.60
N LEU A 95 -8.68 0.14 13.50
CA LEU A 95 -8.97 0.51 14.89
C LEU A 95 -9.68 1.87 15.00
N LYS A 96 -9.31 2.85 14.17
CA LYS A 96 -10.00 4.16 14.12
C LYS A 96 -11.44 4.00 13.64
N GLU A 97 -11.67 3.22 12.59
CA GLU A 97 -13.01 2.97 12.07
C GLU A 97 -13.90 2.31 13.13
N GLN A 98 -13.38 1.30 13.83
CA GLN A 98 -14.09 0.63 14.92
C GLN A 98 -14.35 1.55 16.13
N ALA A 99 -13.46 2.49 16.41
CA ALA A 99 -13.69 3.49 17.45
C ALA A 99 -14.84 4.43 17.07
N ALA A 100 -14.87 4.90 15.82
CA ALA A 100 -15.93 5.76 15.30
C ALA A 100 -17.29 5.07 15.32
N LEU A 101 -17.36 3.79 14.91
CA LEU A 101 -18.59 3.00 14.95
C LEU A 101 -19.13 2.84 16.37
N ARG A 102 -18.26 2.58 17.35
CA ARG A 102 -18.66 2.46 18.76
C ARG A 102 -19.20 3.77 19.33
N GLN A 103 -18.59 4.91 18.97
CA GLN A 103 -19.08 6.23 19.35
C GLN A 103 -20.47 6.49 18.76
N ALA A 104 -20.66 6.25 17.45
CA ALA A 104 -21.95 6.41 16.79
C ALA A 104 -23.05 5.52 17.40
N GLN A 105 -22.72 4.28 17.77
CA GLN A 105 -23.64 3.39 18.48
C GLN A 105 -24.01 3.95 19.87
N SER A 106 -23.02 4.42 20.64
CA SER A 106 -23.27 4.99 21.98
C SER A 106 -24.15 6.24 21.94
N GLU A 107 -23.99 7.09 20.93
CA GLU A 107 -24.83 8.28 20.70
C GLU A 107 -26.26 7.91 20.29
N GLN A 108 -26.42 6.84 19.50
CA GLN A 108 -27.73 6.27 19.19
C GLN A 108 -28.44 5.70 20.42
N TYR A 109 -27.73 4.99 21.31
CA TYR A 109 -28.32 4.49 22.55
C TYR A 109 -28.73 5.63 23.49
N ALA A 110 -27.87 6.65 23.67
CA ALA A 110 -28.17 7.80 24.52
C ALA A 110 -29.36 8.63 24.01
N SER A 111 -29.48 8.81 22.69
CA SER A 111 -30.62 9.52 22.09
C SER A 111 -31.94 8.73 22.18
N ASN A 112 -31.88 7.40 22.09
CA ASN A 112 -33.05 6.54 22.28
C ASN A 112 -33.54 6.52 23.73
N GLU A 113 -32.65 6.52 24.73
CA GLU A 113 -33.02 6.61 26.15
C GLU A 113 -33.66 7.97 26.49
N GLN A 114 -33.14 9.07 25.95
CA GLN A 114 -33.70 10.41 26.16
C GLN A 114 -35.09 10.59 25.52
N ASN A 115 -35.34 9.96 24.38
CA ASN A 115 -36.65 9.99 23.73
C ASN A 115 -37.67 9.08 24.43
N SER A 116 -37.24 7.94 24.98
CA SER A 116 -38.12 7.05 25.77
C SER A 116 -38.54 7.70 27.10
N SER A 117 -37.64 8.48 27.72
CA SER A 117 -37.89 9.20 28.98
C SER A 117 -38.80 10.43 28.85
N LYS A 118 -38.94 10.99 27.65
CA LYS A 118 -39.85 12.12 27.36
C LYS A 118 -41.25 11.67 26.93
N ALA A 119 -41.43 10.38 26.63
CA ALA A 119 -42.69 9.81 26.19
C ALA A 119 -43.49 9.11 27.31
N SER A 120 -42.95 9.06 28.53
CA SER A 120 -43.61 8.60 29.76
C SER A 120 -43.97 9.78 30.64
#